data_AF-A0A241XRV2-F1
#
_entry.id   AF-A0A241XRV2-F1
#
_cell.length_a   1.000
_cell.length_b   1.000
_cell.length_c   1.000
_cell.angle_alpha   90.00
_cell.angle_beta   90.00
_cell.angle_gamma   90.00
#
_symmetry.space_group_name_H-M   'P 1'
#
loop_
_entity.id
_entity.type
_entity.pdbx_description
1 polymer ?
#
loop_
_entity_poly.entity_id
_entity_poly.type
_entity_poly.pdbx_seq_one_letter_code
_entity_poly.pdbx_strand_id
1 'polypeptide(L)' 'MSGFKSLLTAYLAAHPDFLPPADAGEEVAFERDGLEWKVSVRNGGENFVVTVDCEDLLGWLWLQQAG' A
#
# COMPACT_ATOMS: atom_id res chain seq x y z
N MET A 1 6.48 13.03 1.52
CA MET A 1 5.52 11.99 1.09
C MET A 1 4.12 12.61 1.14
N SER A 2 3.27 12.45 0.12
CA SER A 2 1.90 13.02 0.11
C SER A 2 0.96 12.22 1.02
N GLY A 3 -0.06 12.85 1.60
CA GLY A 3 -0.96 12.21 2.58
C GLY A 3 -1.62 10.91 2.11
N PHE A 4 -1.99 10.82 0.83
CA PHE A 4 -2.56 9.60 0.24
C PHE A 4 -1.54 8.44 0.16
N LYS A 5 -0.26 8.73 -0.09
CA LYS A 5 0.79 7.70 -0.14
C LYS A 5 1.05 7.12 1.26
N SER A 6 1.04 7.96 2.28
CA SER A 6 1.12 7.51 3.68
C SER A 6 -0.07 6.61 4.07
N LEU A 7 -1.26 6.92 3.55
CA LEU A 7 -2.45 6.12 3.77
C LEU A 7 -2.37 4.74 3.08
N LEU A 8 -1.89 4.69 1.84
CA LEU A 8 -1.61 3.43 1.15
C LEU A 8 -0.57 2.59 1.90
N THR A 9 0.49 3.20 2.40
CA THR A 9 1.50 2.50 3.22
C THR A 9 0.87 1.94 4.51
N ALA A 10 0.02 2.71 5.19
CA ALA A 10 -0.66 2.24 6.39
C ALA A 10 -1.65 1.09 6.11
N TYR A 11 -2.41 1.19 5.00
CA TYR A 11 -3.29 0.12 4.54
C TYR A 11 -2.49 -1.16 4.27
N LEU A 12 -1.38 -1.08 3.55
CA LEU A 12 -0.53 -2.24 3.26
C LEU A 12 0.11 -2.83 4.53
N ALA A 13 0.53 -2.00 5.47
CA ALA A 13 1.05 -2.46 6.76
C ALA A 13 0.00 -3.19 7.61
N ALA A 14 -1.28 -2.86 7.46
CA ALA A 14 -2.39 -3.55 8.11
C ALA A 14 -2.75 -4.90 7.45
N HIS A 15 -2.22 -5.17 6.24
CA HIS A 15 -2.48 -6.38 5.47
C HIS A 15 -1.15 -7.07 5.10
N PRO A 16 -0.50 -7.75 6.05
CA PRO A 16 0.82 -8.37 5.85
C PRO A 16 0.80 -9.51 4.83
N ASP A 17 -0.37 -10.02 4.44
CA ASP A 17 -0.52 -10.99 3.36
C ASP A 17 -0.21 -10.41 1.98
N PHE A 18 -0.28 -9.08 1.80
CA PHE A 18 -0.06 -8.43 0.51
C PHE A 18 1.42 -8.10 0.23
N LEU A 19 2.18 -7.76 1.27
CA LEU A 19 3.60 -7.43 1.14
C LEU A 19 4.42 -8.05 2.26
N PRO A 20 5.63 -8.55 1.94
CA PRO A 20 6.56 -8.97 2.98
C PRO A 20 6.87 -7.78 3.91
N PRO A 21 7.20 -8.04 5.19
CA PRO A 21 7.57 -6.98 6.12
C PRO A 21 8.72 -6.17 5.53
N ALA A 22 8.43 -4.89 5.31
CA ALA A 22 9.35 -3.92 4.76
C ALA A 22 10.56 -3.71 5.67
N ASP A 23 11.76 -4.08 5.23
CA ASP A 23 13.00 -3.79 5.97
C ASP A 23 13.38 -2.31 5.87
N ALA A 24 14.13 -1.82 6.85
CA ALA A 24 14.60 -0.44 6.92
C ALA A 24 15.66 -0.16 5.83
N GLY A 25 15.20 0.11 4.60
CA GLY A 25 16.04 0.39 3.44
C GLY A 25 15.33 0.26 2.09
N GLU A 26 14.05 -0.12 2.05
CA GLU A 26 13.32 -0.33 0.80
C GLU A 26 12.97 0.96 0.06
N GLU A 27 13.04 0.88 -1.27
CA GLU A 27 12.46 1.87 -2.16
C GLU A 27 11.00 1.50 -2.45
N VAL A 28 10.07 2.38 -2.04
CA VAL A 28 8.64 2.23 -2.34
C VAL A 28 8.24 3.21 -3.44
N ALA A 29 7.75 2.67 -4.56
CA ALA A 29 7.21 3.45 -5.66
C ALA A 29 5.69 3.34 -5.72
N PHE A 30 5.03 4.43 -6.12
CA PHE A 30 3.58 4.53 -6.20
C PHE A 30 3.19 5.06 -7.57
N GLU A 31 2.39 4.30 -8.31
CA GLU A 31 1.80 4.68 -9.58
C GLU A 31 0.27 4.59 -9.48
N ARG A 32 -0.43 5.53 -10.10
CA ARG A 32 -1.89 5.54 -10.17
C ARG A 32 -2.33 5.28 -11.60
N ASP A 33 -3.26 4.36 -11.77
CA ASP A 33 -3.92 4.08 -13.04
C ASP A 33 -5.44 4.05 -12.83
N GLY A 34 -6.12 5.14 -13.19
CA GLY A 34 -7.55 5.30 -12.93
C GLY A 34 -7.92 5.26 -11.43
N LEU A 35 -8.63 4.20 -11.03
CA LEU A 35 -9.07 3.92 -9.66
C LEU A 35 -8.14 2.97 -8.91
N GLU A 36 -7.08 2.51 -9.55
CA GLU A 36 -6.13 1.57 -8.97
C GLU A 36 -4.80 2.27 -8.63
N TRP A 37 -4.17 1.80 -7.56
CA TRP A 37 -2.83 2.22 -7.15
C TRP A 37 -1.89 1.03 -7.17
N LYS A 38 -0.86 1.11 -8.02
CA LYS A 38 0.23 0.15 -8.02
C LYS A 38 1.30 0.62 -7.03
N VAL A 39 1.59 -0.22 -6.05
CA VAL A 39 2.63 0.00 -5.06
C VAL A 39 3.72 -1.04 -5.31
N SER A 40 4.91 -0.56 -5.68
CA SER A 40 6.08 -1.41 -5.88
C SER A 40 7.01 -1.27 -4.70
N VAL A 41 7.45 -2.39 -4.15
CA VAL A 41 8.35 -2.46 -2.99
C VAL A 41 9.54 -3.34 -3.36
N ARG A 42 10.75 -2.81 -3.16
CA ARG A 42 11.97 -3.55 -3.44
C ARG A 42 12.62 -4.03 -2.13
N ASN A 43 12.51 -5.32 -1.86
CA ASN A 43 13.13 -5.98 -0.70
C ASN A 43 14.24 -6.94 -1.14
N GLY A 44 15.45 -6.82 -0.58
CA GLY A 44 16.48 -7.86 -0.74
C GLY A 44 16.93 -8.17 -2.18
N GLY A 45 16.61 -7.32 -3.16
CA GLY A 45 16.86 -7.56 -4.59
C GLY A 45 15.66 -8.08 -5.38
N GLU A 46 14.58 -8.47 -4.70
CA GLU A 46 13.29 -8.81 -5.29
C GLU A 46 12.39 -7.57 -5.38
N ASN A 47 11.49 -7.55 -6.36
CA ASN A 47 10.54 -6.46 -6.57
C ASN A 47 9.12 -7.00 -6.46
N PHE A 48 8.38 -6.52 -5.46
CA PHE A 48 7.00 -6.89 -5.19
C PHE A 48 6.10 -5.79 -5.70
N VAL A 49 5.01 -6.14 -6.39
CA VAL A 49 4.04 -5.17 -6.89
C VAL A 49 2.66 -5.58 -6.39
N VAL A 50 2.02 -4.68 -5.65
CA VAL A 50 0.64 -4.81 -5.21
C VAL A 50 -0.21 -3.77 -5.91
N THR A 51 -1.39 -4.18 -6.34
CA THR A 51 -2.41 -3.26 -6.84
C THR A 51 -3.46 -3.11 -5.76
N VAL A 52 -3.71 -1.87 -5.35
CA VAL A 52 -4.73 -1.49 -4.36
C VAL A 52 -5.84 -0.78 -5.09
N ASP A 53 -7.05 -1.34 -5.01
CA ASP A 53 -8.25 -0.68 -5.52
C ASP A 53 -8.71 0.41 -4.55
N CYS A 54 -9.14 1.57 -5.08
CA CYS A 54 -9.61 2.68 -4.25
C CYS A 54 -10.88 2.34 -3.46
N GLU A 55 -11.77 1.48 -3.98
CA GLU A 55 -12.98 1.06 -3.28
C GLU A 55 -12.64 0.20 -2.06
N ASP A 56 -11.68 -0.72 -2.19
CA ASP A 56 -11.21 -1.54 -1.07
C ASP A 56 -10.56 -0.68 0.03
N LEU A 57 -9.68 0.25 -0.38
CA LEU A 57 -9.07 1.23 0.51
C LEU A 57 -10.11 2.09 1.25
N LEU A 58 -11.16 2.53 0.56
CA LEU A 58 -12.27 3.29 1.16
C LEU A 58 -13.08 2.43 2.13
N GLY A 59 -13.33 1.16 1.79
CA GLY A 59 -13.99 0.20 2.67
C GLY A 59 -13.21 -0.01 3.96
N TRP A 60 -11.89 -0.21 3.87
CA TRP A 60 -11.02 -0.33 5.04
C TRP A 60 -11.03 0.92 5.90
N LEU A 61 -10.94 2.12 5.29
CA LEU A 61 -11.02 3.37 6.03
C LEU A 61 -12.36 3.57 6.74
N TRP A 62 -13.45 3.15 6.11
CA TRP A 62 -14.78 3.22 6.70
C TRP A 62 -14.87 2.35 7.96
N LEU A 63 -14.35 1.12 7.89
CA LEU A 63 -14.29 0.21 9.04
C LEU A 63 -13.45 0.79 10.19
N GLN A 64 -12.32 1.43 9.88
CA GLN A 64 -11.46 2.06 10.89
C GLN A 64 -12.16 3.22 11.63
N GLN A 65 -13.07 3.95 10.96
CA GLN A 65 -13.86 5.01 11.62
C GLN A 65 -15.10 4.47 12.35
N ALA A 66 -15.62 3.32 11.93
CA ALA A 66 -16.83 2.73 12.50
C ALA A 66 -16.60 2.09 13.88
N GLY A 67 -15.36 1.71 14.22
CA GLY A 67 -14.98 1.14 15.52
C GLY A 67 -15.08 -0.38 15.56
#